data_AF-A0AAN9BSY0-F1
#
_entry.id   AF-A0AAN9BSY0-F1
#
_cell.length_a   1.000
_cell.length_b   1.000
_cell.length_c   1.000
_cell.angle_alpha   90.00
_cell.angle_beta   90.00
_cell.angle_gamma   90.00
#
_symmetry.space_group_name_H-M   'P 1'
#
loop_
_entity.id
_entity.type
_entity.pdbx_description
1 polymer ?
#
loop_
_entity_poly.entity_id
_entity_poly.type
_entity_poly.pdbx_seq_one_letter_code
_entity_poly.pdbx_strand_id
1 'polypeptide(L)'
;MVLAFIITSLTGDTPLVLYYQVYGQLLQPVREPSDAEPSNKRDSSAGSETGESLQKLCKQHISRVADQVHSEYQFRRDTNNLTPEEDIQRLNNDDTLPEFEVGHFRAETPVFSSGNPGDTDKTSCKNYQHVTWMGAALTGFILLCESCENRVVAEQVLRLLVRFLQEHVRVLNHPTEIAHKVERVAEVLDRILPDGNLLFMNHRVVRQIEKELETVMKTSS
;
A
#
# COMPACT_ATOMS: atom_id res chain seq x y z
N MET A 1 11.15 -6.27 -0.07
CA MET A 1 10.81 -4.93 0.46
C MET A 1 9.33 -4.63 0.23
N VAL A 2 8.74 -3.70 1.00
CA VAL A 2 7.45 -3.07 0.69
C VAL A 2 7.67 -2.04 -0.41
N LEU A 3 6.91 -2.13 -1.49
CA LEU A 3 6.94 -1.21 -2.61
C LEU A 3 6.00 -0.03 -2.37
N ALA A 4 4.81 -0.29 -1.80
CA ALA A 4 3.87 0.74 -1.41
C ALA A 4 2.93 0.31 -0.29
N PHE A 5 2.46 1.29 0.47
CA PHE A 5 1.34 1.18 1.40
C PHE A 5 0.17 2.03 0.90
N ILE A 6 -1.04 1.51 0.97
CA ILE A 6 -2.25 2.16 0.44
C ILE A 6 -3.38 2.05 1.48
N ILE A 7 -4.10 3.15 1.69
CA ILE A 7 -5.38 3.17 2.40
C ILE A 7 -6.47 3.53 1.39
N THR A 8 -7.53 2.72 1.33
CA THR A 8 -8.64 2.89 0.39
C THR A 8 -9.97 2.82 1.12
N SER A 9 -11.00 3.48 0.58
CA SER A 9 -12.38 3.19 0.98
C SER A 9 -12.81 1.83 0.41
N LEU A 10 -13.62 1.11 1.19
CA LEU A 10 -14.28 -0.13 0.80
C LEU A 10 -15.80 0.07 0.64
N THR A 11 -16.23 1.32 0.51
CA THR A 11 -17.65 1.70 0.43
C THR A 11 -18.04 2.16 -0.96
N GLY A 12 -19.28 1.87 -1.33
CA GLY A 12 -19.84 2.28 -2.61
C GLY A 12 -19.36 1.41 -3.76
N ASP A 13 -19.72 1.80 -4.99
CA ASP A 13 -19.44 1.01 -6.19
C ASP A 13 -17.98 1.10 -6.65
N THR A 14 -17.25 2.13 -6.22
CA THR A 14 -15.85 2.38 -6.60
C THR A 14 -14.99 2.71 -5.38
N PRO A 15 -13.81 2.08 -5.24
CA PRO A 15 -12.91 2.42 -4.15
C PRO A 15 -12.24 3.77 -4.40
N LEU A 16 -12.16 4.57 -3.33
CA LEU A 16 -11.42 5.82 -3.31
C LEU A 16 -10.10 5.59 -2.58
N VAL A 17 -8.97 5.84 -3.26
CA VAL A 17 -7.66 5.83 -2.61
C VAL A 17 -7.54 7.07 -1.74
N LEU A 18 -7.51 6.86 -0.42
CA LEU A 18 -7.48 7.92 0.60
C LEU A 18 -6.06 8.39 0.91
N TYR A 19 -5.11 7.46 0.87
CA TYR A 19 -3.69 7.72 1.09
C TYR A 19 -2.85 6.64 0.40
N TYR A 20 -1.67 7.01 -0.09
CA TYR A 20 -0.67 6.04 -0.47
C TYR A 20 0.74 6.58 -0.22
N GLN A 21 1.67 5.68 0.10
CA GLN A 21 3.09 5.96 0.22
C GLN A 21 3.87 4.94 -0.61
N VAL A 22 4.81 5.43 -1.42
CA VAL A 22 5.68 4.59 -2.26
C VAL A 22 7.08 4.61 -1.68
N TYR A 23 7.66 3.43 -1.44
CA TYR A 23 9.00 3.28 -0.86
C TYR A 23 10.05 2.81 -1.87
N GLY A 24 9.62 2.02 -2.85
CA GLY A 24 10.51 1.39 -3.81
C GLY A 24 10.06 1.60 -5.25
N GLN A 25 10.73 0.90 -6.16
CA GLN A 25 10.39 0.96 -7.58
C GLN A 25 9.16 0.10 -7.86
N LEU A 26 7.98 0.72 -7.90
CA LEU A 26 6.71 0.06 -8.22
C LEU A 26 6.63 -0.42 -9.68
N LEU A 27 7.43 0.16 -10.57
CA LEU A 27 7.39 -0.08 -12.01
C LEU A 27 8.73 -0.67 -12.48
N GLN A 28 8.71 -1.61 -13.44
CA GLN A 28 9.94 -2.16 -14.00
C GLN A 28 10.37 -1.45 -15.29
N PRO A 29 11.64 -1.03 -15.40
CA PRO A 29 12.18 -0.50 -16.65
C PRO A 29 12.31 -1.63 -17.67
N VAL A 30 11.91 -1.37 -18.92
CA VAL A 30 12.30 -2.24 -20.05
C VAL A 30 13.82 -2.19 -20.18
N ARG A 31 14.49 -3.34 -20.02
CA ARG A 31 15.92 -3.45 -20.32
C ARG A 31 16.08 -3.73 -21.81
N GLU A 32 16.61 -2.75 -22.54
CA GLU A 32 17.05 -2.95 -23.93
C GLU A 32 18.20 -3.97 -23.96
N PRO A 33 18.24 -4.89 -24.95
CA PRO A 33 19.42 -5.74 -25.15
C PRO A 33 20.62 -4.86 -25.52
N SER A 34 21.70 -5.02 -24.76
CA SER A 34 22.92 -4.21 -24.86
C SER A 34 23.74 -4.56 -26.11
N ASP A 35 23.31 -4.07 -27.28
CA ASP A 35 24.12 -4.06 -28.50
C ASP A 35 23.85 -2.76 -29.28
N ALA A 36 24.30 -1.61 -28.77
CA ALA A 36 24.42 -0.38 -29.57
C ALA A 36 25.45 0.60 -28.98
N GLU A 37 26.41 0.99 -29.81
CA GLU A 37 27.46 1.98 -29.50
C GLU A 37 26.90 3.36 -29.10
N PRO A 38 27.63 4.13 -28.28
CA PRO A 38 27.16 5.42 -27.80
C PRO A 38 27.31 6.49 -28.89
N SER A 39 26.21 6.82 -29.59
CA SER A 39 26.15 8.04 -30.40
C SER A 39 25.55 9.19 -29.58
N ASN A 40 26.40 10.17 -29.36
CA ASN A 40 26.22 11.39 -28.59
C ASN A 40 25.24 12.35 -29.26
N LYS A 41 24.05 12.57 -28.69
CA LYS A 41 23.27 13.80 -28.90
C LYS A 41 22.56 14.23 -27.61
N ARG A 42 22.94 15.42 -27.14
CA ARG A 42 22.25 16.22 -26.14
C ARG A 42 20.93 16.71 -26.73
N ASP A 43 19.81 16.42 -26.07
CA ASP A 43 18.62 17.27 -26.11
C ASP A 43 17.95 17.25 -24.73
N SER A 44 18.08 18.40 -24.04
CA SER A 44 17.59 18.64 -22.70
C SER A 44 16.12 19.11 -22.75
N SER A 45 15.19 18.19 -23.05
CA SER A 45 13.74 18.44 -22.91
C SER A 45 12.90 17.19 -22.60
N ALA A 46 13.43 15.97 -22.73
CA ALA A 46 12.70 14.70 -22.53
C ALA A 46 12.48 14.28 -21.06
N GLY A 47 13.07 14.99 -20.09
CA GLY A 47 13.00 14.63 -18.67
C GLY A 47 11.63 14.85 -18.01
N SER A 48 10.82 15.78 -18.53
CA SER A 48 9.54 16.16 -17.92
C SER A 48 8.40 15.19 -18.31
N GLU A 49 8.30 14.83 -19.60
CA GLU A 49 7.21 13.99 -20.13
C GLU A 49 7.29 12.54 -19.62
N THR A 50 8.51 12.04 -19.45
CA THR A 50 8.77 10.69 -18.91
C THR A 50 8.32 10.60 -17.45
N GLY A 51 8.56 11.65 -16.64
CA GLY A 51 8.16 11.69 -15.23
C GLY A 51 6.64 11.70 -15.04
N GLU A 52 5.92 12.50 -15.82
CA GLU A 52 4.45 12.56 -15.76
C GLU A 52 3.80 11.23 -16.19
N SER A 53 4.36 10.59 -17.22
CA SER A 53 3.90 9.28 -17.70
C SER A 53 4.09 8.19 -16.64
N LEU A 54 5.23 8.18 -15.95
CA LEU A 54 5.50 7.25 -14.85
C LEU A 54 4.58 7.49 -13.64
N GLN A 55 4.33 8.75 -13.28
CA GLN A 55 3.41 9.08 -12.19
C GLN A 55 1.99 8.61 -12.51
N LYS A 56 1.54 8.79 -13.76
CA LYS A 56 0.23 8.32 -14.23
C LYS A 56 0.12 6.79 -14.15
N LEU A 57 1.14 6.06 -14.63
CA LEU A 57 1.18 4.59 -14.55
C LEU A 57 1.16 4.10 -13.10
N CYS A 58 1.91 4.76 -12.21
CA CYS A 58 1.92 4.44 -10.79
C CYS A 58 0.52 4.62 -10.16
N LYS A 59 -0.13 5.76 -10.40
CA LYS A 59 -1.50 6.02 -9.92
C LYS A 59 -2.50 5.00 -10.47
N GLN A 60 -2.40 4.64 -11.75
CA GLN A 60 -3.24 3.61 -12.37
C GLN A 60 -3.03 2.25 -11.72
N HIS A 61 -1.79 1.87 -11.44
CA HIS A 61 -1.48 0.61 -10.78
C HIS A 61 -2.05 0.55 -9.36
N ILE A 62 -1.86 1.61 -8.57
CA ILE A 62 -2.42 1.74 -7.22
C ILE A 62 -3.95 1.64 -7.26
N SER A 63 -4.60 2.32 -8.21
CA SER A 63 -6.06 2.24 -8.39
C SER A 63 -6.51 0.82 -8.69
N ARG A 64 -5.87 0.12 -9.63
CA ARG A 64 -6.22 -1.27 -9.99
C ARG A 64 -6.08 -2.22 -8.81
N VAL A 65 -5.03 -2.05 -8.01
CA VAL A 65 -4.83 -2.86 -6.80
C VAL A 65 -5.95 -2.58 -5.79
N ALA A 66 -6.34 -1.32 -5.61
CA ALA A 66 -7.47 -0.96 -4.75
C ALA A 66 -8.80 -1.53 -5.26
N ASP A 67 -9.05 -1.50 -6.58
CA ASP A 67 -10.23 -2.10 -7.24
C ASP A 67 -10.32 -3.61 -6.98
N GLN A 68 -9.19 -4.31 -7.10
CA GLN A 68 -9.12 -5.75 -6.83
C GLN A 68 -9.41 -6.06 -5.35
N VAL A 69 -8.79 -5.32 -4.42
CA VAL A 69 -9.04 -5.48 -2.97
C VAL A 69 -10.49 -5.19 -2.63
N HIS A 70 -11.06 -4.13 -3.20
CA HIS A 70 -12.46 -3.79 -3.02
C HIS A 70 -13.37 -4.94 -3.46
N SER A 71 -13.13 -5.50 -4.64
CA SER A 71 -13.90 -6.62 -5.17
C SER A 71 -13.79 -7.89 -4.30
N GLU A 72 -12.57 -8.25 -3.86
CA GLU A 72 -12.37 -9.40 -2.95
C GLU A 72 -13.05 -9.19 -1.60
N TYR A 73 -13.02 -7.97 -1.07
CA TYR A 73 -13.65 -7.65 0.21
C TYR A 73 -15.18 -7.72 0.13
N GLN A 74 -15.80 -7.10 -0.87
CA GLN A 74 -17.25 -7.16 -1.07
C GLN A 74 -17.72 -8.60 -1.23
N PHE A 75 -17.02 -9.38 -2.07
CA PHE A 75 -17.34 -10.79 -2.27
C PHE A 75 -17.32 -11.60 -0.96
N ARG A 76 -16.31 -11.40 -0.11
CA ARG A 76 -16.20 -12.09 1.19
C ARG A 76 -17.31 -11.66 2.14
N ARG A 77 -17.63 -10.37 2.21
CA ARG A 77 -18.72 -9.81 3.03
C ARG A 77 -20.06 -10.41 2.66
N ASP A 78 -20.37 -10.42 1.36
CA ASP A 78 -21.61 -10.97 0.82
C ASP A 78 -21.73 -12.47 1.14
N THR A 79 -20.61 -13.20 1.05
CA THR A 79 -20.59 -14.64 1.37
C THR A 79 -20.75 -14.91 2.87
N ASN A 80 -20.18 -14.05 3.71
CA ASN A 80 -20.23 -14.17 5.17
C ASN A 80 -21.49 -13.52 5.80
N ASN A 81 -22.34 -12.84 5.00
CA ASN A 81 -23.48 -12.04 5.45
C ASN A 81 -23.10 -10.99 6.52
N LEU A 82 -21.87 -10.47 6.45
CA LEU A 82 -21.37 -9.43 7.36
C LEU A 82 -21.67 -8.06 6.79
N THR A 83 -22.39 -7.23 7.54
CA THR A 83 -22.70 -5.87 7.07
C THR A 83 -21.68 -4.88 7.63
N PRO A 84 -21.31 -3.83 6.87
CA PRO A 84 -20.39 -2.80 7.36
C PRO A 84 -20.91 -2.07 8.61
N GLU A 85 -22.22 -2.00 8.80
CA GLU A 85 -22.86 -1.37 9.95
C GLU A 85 -22.52 -2.07 11.27
N GLU A 86 -22.39 -3.41 11.27
CA GLU A 86 -22.05 -4.18 12.47
C GLU A 86 -20.65 -3.81 12.98
N ASP A 87 -19.69 -3.63 12.08
CA ASP A 87 -18.35 -3.18 12.45
C ASP A 87 -18.32 -1.74 12.92
N ILE A 88 -19.07 -0.85 12.27
CA ILE A 88 -19.19 0.55 12.68
C ILE A 88 -19.76 0.64 14.10
N GLN A 89 -20.76 -0.19 14.41
CA GLN A 89 -21.33 -0.23 15.76
C GLN A 89 -20.31 -0.72 16.79
N ARG A 90 -19.52 -1.76 16.48
CA ARG A 90 -18.44 -2.24 17.36
C ARG A 90 -17.37 -1.18 17.60
N LEU A 91 -16.97 -0.48 16.54
CA LEU A 91 -15.98 0.60 16.59
C LEU A 91 -16.44 1.78 17.45
N ASN A 92 -17.73 2.10 17.47
CA ASN A 92 -18.26 3.24 18.21
C ASN A 92 -18.54 2.94 19.68
N ASN A 93 -18.93 1.70 20.02
CA ASN A 93 -19.42 1.36 21.36
C ASN A 93 -18.30 0.91 22.31
N ASP A 94 -17.36 0.09 21.84
CA ASP A 94 -16.37 -0.56 22.71
C ASP A 94 -14.93 -0.10 22.44
N ASP A 95 -14.71 0.79 21.45
CA ASP A 95 -13.37 1.13 20.93
C ASP A 95 -12.53 -0.11 20.55
N THR A 96 -13.19 -1.28 20.44
CA THR A 96 -12.59 -2.55 20.07
C THR A 96 -12.49 -2.61 18.56
N LEU A 97 -11.30 -2.99 18.09
CA LEU A 97 -11.08 -3.25 16.68
C LEU A 97 -12.00 -4.40 16.20
N PRO A 98 -12.70 -4.23 15.07
CA PRO A 98 -13.47 -5.30 14.46
C PRO A 98 -12.56 -6.43 13.99
N GLU A 99 -13.16 -7.58 13.68
CA GLU A 99 -12.43 -8.64 13.02
C GLU A 99 -12.13 -8.21 11.58
N PHE A 100 -10.85 -8.24 11.22
CA PHE A 100 -10.41 -7.85 9.89
C PHE A 100 -10.48 -9.03 8.94
N GLU A 101 -11.11 -8.80 7.79
CA GLU A 101 -10.93 -9.67 6.64
C GLU A 101 -9.51 -9.49 6.12
N VAL A 102 -8.80 -10.60 5.90
CA VAL A 102 -7.41 -10.61 5.44
C VAL A 102 -7.33 -11.38 4.14
N GLY A 103 -6.61 -10.82 3.16
CA GLY A 103 -6.40 -11.49 1.89
C GLY A 103 -5.01 -11.28 1.32
N HIS A 104 -4.65 -12.19 0.42
CA HIS A 104 -3.39 -12.15 -0.31
C HIS A 104 -3.61 -12.53 -1.76
N PHE A 105 -3.03 -11.77 -2.68
CA PHE A 105 -3.02 -12.12 -4.09
C PHE A 105 -1.73 -11.65 -4.76
N ARG A 106 -1.56 -12.02 -6.03
CA ARG A 106 -0.44 -11.58 -6.86
C ARG A 106 -0.95 -10.53 -7.84
N ALA A 107 -0.32 -9.36 -7.84
CA ALA A 107 -0.55 -8.34 -8.85
C ALA A 107 0.58 -8.40 -9.88
N GLU A 108 0.28 -8.16 -11.15
CA GLU A 108 1.31 -8.03 -12.17
C GLU A 108 2.13 -6.76 -11.95
N THR A 109 3.46 -6.86 -12.10
CA THR A 109 4.32 -5.68 -12.04
C THR A 109 4.14 -4.88 -13.33
N PRO A 110 3.73 -3.60 -13.29
CA PRO A 110 3.61 -2.82 -14.50
C PRO A 110 5.00 -2.55 -15.09
N VAL A 111 5.10 -2.73 -16.40
CA VAL A 111 6.30 -2.43 -17.17
C VAL A 111 6.12 -1.06 -17.82
N PHE A 112 7.16 -0.22 -17.79
CA PHE A 112 7.17 1.05 -18.51
C PHE A 112 8.20 0.99 -19.64
N SER A 113 7.72 1.17 -20.88
CA SER A 113 8.58 1.27 -22.06
C SER A 113 8.92 2.72 -22.33
N SER A 114 10.22 3.04 -22.40
CA SER A 114 10.71 4.30 -22.97
C SER A 114 10.93 4.20 -24.50
N GLY A 115 10.69 3.04 -25.11
CA GLY A 115 10.91 2.82 -26.54
C GLY A 115 10.48 1.41 -26.99
N ASN A 116 9.95 1.36 -28.21
CA ASN A 116 9.43 0.28 -29.07
C ASN A 116 8.65 -0.94 -28.49
N PRO A 117 7.45 -1.23 -29.04
CA PRO A 117 6.67 -2.43 -28.73
C PRO A 117 7.18 -3.60 -29.59
N GLY A 118 8.16 -4.38 -29.09
CA GLY A 118 8.75 -5.44 -29.90
C GLY A 118 9.23 -6.67 -29.13
N ASP A 119 9.96 -6.50 -28.03
CA ASP A 119 10.61 -7.64 -27.37
C ASP A 119 9.94 -7.99 -26.04
N THR A 120 8.93 -8.86 -26.15
CA THR A 120 8.29 -9.54 -25.01
C THR A 120 8.84 -10.96 -24.89
N ASP A 121 10.15 -11.12 -24.74
CA ASP A 121 10.64 -12.44 -24.36
C ASP A 121 11.96 -12.39 -23.58
N LYS A 122 11.99 -13.10 -22.45
CA LYS A 122 13.14 -13.35 -21.55
C LYS A 122 13.41 -12.35 -20.41
N THR A 123 12.55 -12.33 -19.38
CA THR A 123 12.98 -12.27 -17.96
C THR A 123 11.90 -12.94 -17.08
N SER A 124 11.95 -14.27 -16.99
CA SER A 124 10.88 -15.13 -16.44
C SER A 124 10.92 -15.32 -14.91
N CYS A 125 11.26 -14.29 -14.12
CA CYS A 125 11.30 -14.50 -12.65
C CYS A 125 11.01 -13.29 -11.74
N LYS A 126 10.61 -12.12 -12.26
CA LYS A 126 10.29 -10.94 -11.43
C LYS A 126 8.99 -10.20 -11.79
N ASN A 127 8.00 -10.87 -12.39
CA ASN A 127 6.86 -10.15 -13.00
C ASN A 127 5.60 -10.04 -12.12
N TYR A 128 5.72 -10.26 -10.81
CA TYR A 128 4.60 -10.08 -9.91
C TYR A 128 5.01 -9.44 -8.60
N GLN A 129 4.08 -8.70 -8.01
CA GLN A 129 4.12 -8.15 -6.68
C GLN A 129 3.19 -8.96 -5.78
N HIS A 130 3.56 -9.13 -4.53
CA HIS A 130 2.69 -9.74 -3.55
C HIS A 130 1.83 -8.66 -2.91
N VAL A 131 0.51 -8.84 -2.93
CA VAL A 131 -0.43 -7.94 -2.26
C VAL A 131 -0.89 -8.59 -0.99
N THR A 132 -0.77 -7.89 0.13
CA THR A 132 -1.37 -8.28 1.41
C THR A 132 -2.33 -7.17 1.83
N TRP A 133 -3.58 -7.52 2.07
CA TRP A 133 -4.61 -6.54 2.38
C TRP A 133 -5.40 -6.94 3.63
N MET A 134 -5.90 -5.92 4.33
CA MET A 134 -6.81 -6.04 5.47
C MET A 134 -7.97 -5.08 5.26
N GLY A 135 -9.20 -5.54 5.48
CA GLY A 135 -10.40 -4.73 5.37
C GLY A 135 -11.30 -4.87 6.59
N ALA A 136 -11.82 -3.76 7.09
CA ALA A 136 -12.89 -3.75 8.08
C ALA A 136 -13.75 -2.50 7.95
N ALA A 137 -15.03 -2.61 8.33
CA ALA A 137 -16.01 -1.56 8.16
C ALA A 137 -15.97 -0.97 6.74
N LEU A 138 -15.50 0.28 6.62
CA LEU A 138 -15.49 1.09 5.41
C LEU A 138 -14.09 1.30 4.83
N THR A 139 -13.05 0.70 5.40
CA THR A 139 -11.65 1.04 5.10
C THR A 139 -10.81 -0.21 4.85
N GLY A 140 -9.98 -0.13 3.81
CA GLY A 140 -9.02 -1.15 3.41
C GLY A 140 -7.59 -0.65 3.50
N PHE A 141 -6.69 -1.53 3.93
CA PHE A 141 -5.27 -1.29 4.05
C PHE A 141 -4.53 -2.31 3.21
N ILE A 142 -3.53 -1.86 2.44
CA ILE A 142 -2.87 -2.69 1.44
C ILE A 142 -1.37 -2.47 1.54
N LEU A 143 -0.62 -3.57 1.58
CA LEU A 143 0.82 -3.61 1.35
C LEU A 143 1.09 -4.28 0.01
N LEU A 144 1.75 -3.53 -0.88
CA LEU A 144 2.40 -4.06 -2.06
C LEU A 144 3.84 -4.41 -1.69
N CYS A 145 4.21 -5.67 -1.83
CA CYS A 145 5.55 -6.19 -1.52
C CYS A 145 6.20 -6.81 -2.76
N GLU A 146 7.52 -6.87 -2.76
CA GLU A 146 8.28 -7.66 -3.73
C GLU A 146 7.89 -9.15 -3.66
N SER A 147 8.06 -9.87 -4.78
CA SER A 147 7.67 -11.28 -4.91
C SER A 147 8.35 -12.22 -3.91
N CYS A 148 9.56 -11.88 -3.46
CA CYS A 148 10.35 -12.66 -2.51
C CYS A 148 10.01 -12.39 -1.05
N GLU A 149 9.13 -11.42 -0.76
CA GLU A 149 8.87 -11.05 0.63
C GLU A 149 8.04 -12.06 1.41
N ASN A 150 8.29 -12.08 2.72
CA ASN A 150 7.58 -12.96 3.62
C ASN A 150 6.16 -12.45 3.86
N ARG A 151 5.18 -13.18 3.33
CA ARG A 151 3.74 -12.87 3.43
C ARG A 151 3.24 -12.81 4.86
N VAL A 152 3.71 -13.71 5.72
CA VAL A 152 3.30 -13.77 7.12
C VAL A 152 3.81 -12.54 7.86
N VAL A 153 5.06 -12.16 7.62
CA VAL A 153 5.62 -10.93 8.21
C VAL A 153 4.88 -9.69 7.71
N ALA A 154 4.56 -9.62 6.41
CA ALA A 154 3.79 -8.52 5.84
C ALA A 154 2.42 -8.37 6.50
N GLU A 155 1.69 -9.49 6.73
CA GLU A 155 0.41 -9.45 7.44
C GLU A 155 0.55 -8.96 8.88
N GLN A 156 1.54 -9.47 9.62
CA GLN A 156 1.75 -9.05 11.01
C GLN A 156 2.11 -7.56 11.11
N VAL A 157 2.93 -7.07 10.18
CA VAL A 157 3.27 -5.65 10.08
C VAL A 157 2.04 -4.82 9.72
N LEU A 158 1.21 -5.28 8.77
CA LEU A 158 -0.03 -4.60 8.41
C LEU A 158 -1.01 -4.53 9.58
N ARG A 159 -1.18 -5.62 10.32
CA ARG A 159 -2.01 -5.65 11.53
C ARG A 159 -1.53 -4.65 12.57
N LEU A 160 -0.21 -4.53 12.74
CA LEU A 160 0.38 -3.55 13.65
C LEU A 160 0.13 -2.12 13.17
N LEU A 161 0.36 -1.84 11.89
CA LEU A 161 0.08 -0.54 11.27
C LEU A 161 -1.37 -0.12 11.50
N VAL A 162 -2.32 -1.00 11.19
CA VAL A 162 -3.75 -0.71 11.35
C VAL A 162 -4.09 -0.37 12.79
N ARG A 163 -3.54 -1.12 13.77
CA ARG A 163 -3.74 -0.83 15.19
C ARG A 163 -3.26 0.58 15.56
N PHE A 164 -2.04 0.96 15.17
CA PHE A 164 -1.49 2.29 15.48
C PHE A 164 -2.18 3.43 14.72
N LEU A 165 -2.53 3.20 13.45
CA LEU A 165 -3.30 4.16 12.67
C LEU A 165 -4.68 4.35 13.29
N GLN A 166 -5.31 3.30 13.80
CA GLN A 166 -6.56 3.43 14.51
C GLN A 166 -6.38 4.21 15.81
N GLU A 167 -5.37 3.89 16.61
CA GLU A 167 -5.11 4.53 17.91
C GLU A 167 -4.82 6.03 17.78
N HIS A 168 -4.00 6.43 16.80
CA HIS A 168 -3.53 7.82 16.69
C HIS A 168 -4.26 8.66 15.64
N VAL A 169 -4.82 8.04 14.60
CA VAL A 169 -5.45 8.74 13.46
C VAL A 169 -6.97 8.53 13.43
N ARG A 170 -7.50 7.48 14.09
CA ARG A 170 -8.91 7.05 14.06
C ARG A 170 -9.39 6.71 12.64
N VAL A 171 -8.51 6.04 11.89
CA VAL A 171 -8.63 5.76 10.45
C VAL A 171 -9.88 4.93 10.06
N LEU A 172 -10.41 4.12 10.99
CA LEU A 172 -11.62 3.32 10.74
C LEU A 172 -12.91 4.10 11.01
N ASN A 173 -12.90 5.03 11.98
CA ASN A 173 -14.08 5.85 12.30
C ASN A 173 -14.26 6.99 11.30
N HIS A 174 -13.16 7.63 10.90
CA HIS A 174 -13.18 8.83 10.07
C HIS A 174 -12.20 8.70 8.88
N PRO A 175 -12.48 7.80 7.92
CA PRO A 175 -11.57 7.57 6.78
C PRO A 175 -11.34 8.81 5.91
N THR A 176 -12.31 9.71 5.81
CA THR A 176 -12.17 10.96 5.05
C THR A 176 -11.27 11.99 5.74
N GLU A 177 -11.05 11.88 7.06
CA GLU A 177 -10.17 12.78 7.79
C GLU A 177 -8.68 12.48 7.59
N ILE A 178 -8.35 11.34 6.97
CA ILE A 178 -6.96 10.98 6.65
C ILE A 178 -6.27 12.09 5.86
N ALA A 179 -7.00 12.76 4.95
CA ALA A 179 -6.50 13.87 4.17
C ALA A 179 -5.97 15.05 5.02
N HIS A 180 -6.45 15.19 6.25
CA HIS A 180 -5.99 16.22 7.19
C HIS A 180 -4.94 15.72 8.18
N LYS A 181 -4.67 14.40 8.18
CA LYS A 181 -3.76 13.72 9.13
C LYS A 181 -2.63 12.98 8.41
N VAL A 182 -2.31 13.37 7.18
CA VAL A 182 -1.31 12.75 6.31
C VAL A 182 0.06 12.67 6.99
N GLU A 183 0.48 13.73 7.68
CA GLU A 183 1.75 13.76 8.43
C GLU A 183 1.76 12.71 9.54
N ARG A 184 0.66 12.58 10.29
CA ARG A 184 0.55 11.57 11.36
C ARG A 184 0.58 10.15 10.81
N VAL A 185 -0.03 9.92 9.65
CA VAL A 185 0.04 8.63 8.95
C VAL A 185 1.49 8.33 8.54
N ALA A 186 2.19 9.32 7.96
CA ALA A 186 3.59 9.19 7.60
C ALA A 186 4.48 8.88 8.81
N GLU A 187 4.27 9.56 9.94
CA GLU A 187 5.03 9.33 11.19
C GLU A 187 4.90 7.87 11.69
N VAL A 188 3.68 7.31 11.63
CA VAL A 188 3.42 5.92 12.00
C VAL A 188 4.17 4.98 11.05
N LEU A 189 4.09 5.27 9.76
CA LEU A 189 4.72 4.48 8.71
C LEU A 189 6.25 4.50 8.83
N ASP A 190 6.88 5.64 9.07
CA ASP A 190 8.33 5.76 9.15
C ASP A 190 8.93 4.98 10.33
N ARG A 191 8.16 4.77 11.41
CA ARG A 191 8.60 3.96 12.55
C ARG A 191 8.42 2.46 12.35
N ILE A 192 7.35 2.05 11.66
CA ILE A 192 7.00 0.63 11.51
C ILE A 192 7.56 0.04 10.21
N LEU A 193 7.66 0.85 9.17
CA LEU A 193 8.16 0.53 7.83
C LEU A 193 9.23 1.55 7.38
N PRO A 194 10.37 1.66 8.08
CA PRO A 194 11.43 2.58 7.66
C PRO A 194 11.94 2.20 6.26
N ASP A 195 11.84 3.14 5.32
CA ASP A 195 12.18 2.96 3.91
C ASP A 195 11.50 1.74 3.25
N GLY A 196 10.31 1.33 3.75
CA GLY A 196 9.59 0.16 3.24
C GLY A 196 10.18 -1.19 3.66
N ASN A 197 11.06 -1.23 4.66
CA ASN A 197 11.61 -2.49 5.16
C ASN A 197 10.62 -3.20 6.10
N LEU A 198 10.33 -4.48 5.81
CA LEU A 198 9.56 -5.33 6.70
C LEU A 198 10.44 -5.75 7.88
N LEU A 199 10.27 -5.08 9.01
CA LEU A 199 10.98 -5.43 10.23
C LEU A 199 10.32 -6.64 10.92
N PHE A 200 11.13 -7.64 11.28
CA PHE A 200 10.65 -8.69 12.17
C PHE A 200 10.49 -8.11 13.58
N MET A 201 9.26 -7.80 13.96
CA MET A 201 8.96 -7.15 15.22
C MET A 201 8.68 -8.18 16.31
N ASN A 202 9.61 -8.29 17.27
CA ASN A 202 9.33 -8.96 18.53
C ASN A 202 8.63 -7.99 19.49
N HIS A 203 7.92 -8.50 20.50
CA HIS A 203 7.18 -7.74 21.51
C HIS A 203 8.00 -6.62 22.18
N ARG A 204 9.31 -6.79 22.34
CA ARG A 204 10.19 -5.73 22.87
C ARG A 204 10.33 -4.53 21.91
N VAL A 205 10.47 -4.82 20.62
CA VAL A 205 10.57 -3.80 19.56
C VAL A 205 9.25 -3.06 19.43
N VAL A 206 8.13 -3.78 19.42
CA VAL A 206 6.78 -3.18 19.38
C VAL A 206 6.59 -2.22 20.54
N ARG A 207 6.90 -2.62 21.78
CA ARG A 207 6.78 -1.73 22.96
C ARG A 207 7.64 -0.48 22.89
N GLN A 208 8.83 -0.60 22.31
CA GLN A 208 9.71 0.55 22.12
C GLN A 208 9.10 1.54 21.12
N ILE A 209 8.59 1.03 19.99
CA ILE A 209 7.89 1.84 18.98
C ILE A 209 6.64 2.49 19.59
N GLU A 210 5.83 1.77 20.37
CA GLU A 210 4.67 2.32 21.09
C GLU A 210 5.05 3.55 21.91
N LYS A 211 6.07 3.42 22.76
CA LYS A 211 6.53 4.50 23.63
C LYS A 211 7.06 5.71 22.86
N GLU A 212 7.80 5.46 21.79
CA GLU A 212 8.34 6.52 20.95
C GLU A 212 7.22 7.26 20.22
N LEU A 213 6.26 6.53 19.65
CA LEU A 213 5.14 7.11 18.92
C LEU A 213 4.22 7.91 19.83
N GLU A 214 3.95 7.43 21.04
CA GLU A 214 3.24 8.21 22.06
C GLU A 214 3.95 9.54 22.36
N THR A 215 5.28 9.53 22.45
CA THR A 215 6.06 10.72 22.77
C THR A 215 5.95 11.74 21.64
N VAL A 216 6.14 11.29 20.39
CA VAL A 216 6.06 12.15 19.20
C VAL A 216 4.64 12.69 18.99
N MET A 217 3.62 11.85 19.11
CA MET A 217 2.22 12.25 18.92
C MET A 217 1.75 13.25 19.99
N LYS A 218 2.30 13.19 21.21
CA LYS A 218 2.03 14.16 22.28
C LYS A 218 2.75 15.50 22.04
N THR A 219 3.91 15.51 21.41
CA THR A 219 4.64 16.75 21.10
C THR A 219 4.15 17.47 19.85
N SER A 220 3.46 16.76 18.95
CA SER A 220 2.91 17.28 17.69
C SER A 220 1.41 17.61 17.77
N SER A 221 0.80 17.56 18.96
CA SER A 221 -0.59 17.99 19.24
C SER A 221 -0.63 19.39 19.81
#